data_AF-A0A3Q9FU73-F1
#
_entry.id   AF-A0A3Q9FU73-F1
#
_cell.length_a   1.000
_cell.length_b   1.000
_cell.length_c   1.000
_cell.angle_alpha   90.00
_cell.angle_beta   90.00
_cell.angle_gamma   90.00
#
_symmetry.space_group_name_H-M   'P 1'
#
loop_
_entity.id
_entity.type
_entity.pdbx_description
1 polymer ?
#
loop_
_entity_poly.entity_id
_entity_poly.type
_entity_poly.pdbx_seq_one_letter_code
_entity_poly.pdbx_strand_id
1 'polypeptide(L)'
;MPFFGPRRALSPGLYPTRTQARRRTEQGAPPLRTTITAEQITAAQNGDAAAAEQILDALEGAAVKIAADRATRIAGGTQMRDDLMQEARLAFWRALQDWDVDADNAAAFTTYAFQRAKFDVHRAALRWTVPGIGDVARATFAAALRQSGGNFDEAVHIVTSLDDPERRLSPQLAALVRSAFEGPEPIEGSSATAAGVAALPASSSAYTSGDRWAEDQGQLPDHMCHPLDLSRDAVRCKGVATTGKGVQVGAKRRERIHAGQPPAQGRGATWREVGALADHAADREMRERSIAVGHVIAGRVAEVLSPAEREVVSVAYGTAYSYNEATAKGTPDLHTTAQVLGKTHNTVNVTLKRARTKLRKAREVGHI
;
A
#
# COMPACT_ATOMS: atom_id res chain seq x y z
N MET A 1 8.78 38.85 -5.82
CA MET A 1 8.30 39.50 -7.07
C MET A 1 8.58 38.56 -8.23
N PRO A 2 7.57 37.98 -8.91
CA PRO A 2 7.84 37.11 -10.04
C PRO A 2 7.99 37.95 -11.32
N PHE A 3 9.10 37.69 -12.03
CA PHE A 3 9.43 38.21 -13.34
C PHE A 3 8.45 37.64 -14.40
N PHE A 4 7.59 38.48 -14.94
CA PHE A 4 6.83 38.18 -16.16
C PHE A 4 7.75 38.40 -17.37
N GLY A 5 8.15 37.31 -18.03
CA GLY A 5 8.86 37.38 -19.31
C GLY A 5 7.96 37.91 -20.45
N PRO A 6 8.54 38.51 -21.50
CA PRO A 6 7.79 39.18 -22.55
C PRO A 6 7.01 38.16 -23.41
N ARG A 7 5.72 38.45 -23.63
CA ARG A 7 4.84 37.72 -24.55
C ARG A 7 5.41 37.83 -25.97
N ARG A 8 5.86 36.71 -26.53
CA ARG A 8 6.14 36.59 -27.97
C ARG A 8 4.85 36.84 -28.75
N ALA A 9 4.89 37.81 -29.66
CA ALA A 9 3.84 38.04 -30.64
C ALA A 9 3.72 36.80 -31.55
N LEU A 10 2.54 36.19 -31.57
CA LEU A 10 2.21 35.11 -32.49
C LEU A 10 2.12 35.69 -33.92
N SER A 11 2.91 35.13 -34.83
CA SER A 11 2.84 35.43 -36.25
C SER A 11 1.46 35.05 -36.84
N PRO A 12 0.84 35.90 -37.67
CA PRO A 12 -0.39 35.56 -38.38
C PRO A 12 -0.02 34.71 -39.60
N GLY A 13 -0.07 33.39 -39.44
CA GLY A 13 0.32 32.44 -40.48
C GLY A 13 -0.69 31.32 -40.70
N LEU A 14 -1.37 31.38 -41.85
CA LEU A 14 -1.98 30.27 -42.59
C LEU A 14 -3.21 29.59 -41.96
N TYR A 15 -4.39 30.13 -42.31
CA TYR A 15 -5.64 29.38 -42.25
C TYR A 15 -5.61 28.23 -43.27
N PRO A 16 -5.86 26.97 -42.85
CA PRO A 16 -6.04 25.88 -43.80
C PRO A 16 -7.32 26.11 -44.63
N THR A 17 -7.20 25.93 -45.94
CA THR A 17 -8.28 26.08 -46.91
C THR A 17 -9.42 25.11 -46.64
N ARG A 18 -10.64 25.64 -46.76
CA ARG A 18 -11.96 25.12 -46.36
C ARG A 18 -12.42 23.84 -47.08
N THR A 19 -11.55 23.14 -47.79
CA THR A 19 -11.94 22.10 -48.78
C THR A 19 -11.75 20.67 -48.28
N GLN A 20 -11.12 20.42 -47.13
CA GLN A 20 -11.02 19.08 -46.54
C GLN A 20 -12.13 18.75 -45.51
N ALA A 21 -13.08 19.65 -45.26
CA ALA A 21 -14.12 19.48 -44.24
C ALA A 21 -15.32 18.60 -44.64
N ARG A 22 -15.34 17.99 -45.83
CA ARG A 22 -16.54 17.31 -46.37
C ARG A 22 -16.47 15.78 -46.45
N ARG A 23 -15.41 15.12 -45.98
CA ARG A 23 -15.30 13.64 -45.95
C ARG A 23 -15.29 13.04 -44.54
N ARG A 24 -15.96 13.68 -43.57
CA ARG A 24 -16.06 13.19 -42.18
C ARG A 24 -17.49 12.97 -41.67
N THR A 25 -18.49 13.00 -42.55
CA THR A 25 -19.91 12.88 -42.19
C THR A 25 -20.50 11.47 -42.34
N GLU A 26 -19.67 10.47 -42.61
CA GLU A 26 -20.05 9.03 -42.51
C GLU A 26 -19.40 8.35 -41.30
N GLN A 27 -18.86 9.11 -40.35
CA GLN A 27 -18.58 8.57 -39.01
C GLN A 27 -19.93 8.45 -38.30
N GLY A 28 -20.39 7.20 -38.18
CA GLY A 28 -21.68 6.81 -37.62
C GLY A 28 -22.02 7.56 -36.33
N ALA A 29 -23.33 7.74 -36.13
CA ALA A 29 -23.90 8.39 -34.96
C ALA A 29 -23.13 7.95 -33.70
N PRO A 30 -22.71 8.91 -32.84
CA PRO A 30 -21.99 8.57 -31.63
C PRO A 30 -22.78 7.49 -30.87
N PRO A 31 -22.12 6.43 -30.38
CA PRO A 31 -22.80 5.33 -29.73
C PRO A 31 -23.72 5.91 -28.65
N LEU A 32 -24.98 5.49 -28.68
CA LEU A 32 -25.99 5.88 -27.71
C LEU A 32 -25.39 5.68 -26.32
N ARG A 33 -25.33 6.73 -25.51
CA ARG A 33 -24.85 6.62 -24.13
C ARG A 33 -25.73 5.60 -23.43
N THR A 34 -25.18 4.44 -23.09
CA THR A 34 -25.89 3.41 -22.34
C THR A 34 -26.31 4.01 -21.01
N THR A 35 -27.62 4.21 -20.83
CA THR A 35 -28.18 4.69 -19.57
C THR A 35 -28.25 3.50 -18.62
N ILE A 36 -27.53 3.58 -17.50
CA ILE A 36 -27.56 2.57 -16.44
C ILE A 36 -28.84 2.76 -15.64
N THR A 37 -29.72 1.76 -15.63
CA THR A 37 -31.02 1.84 -14.93
C THR A 37 -30.94 1.32 -13.49
N ALA A 38 -31.90 1.72 -12.65
CA ALA A 38 -32.04 1.20 -11.30
C ALA A 38 -32.24 -0.33 -11.28
N GLU A 39 -33.05 -0.85 -12.19
CA GLU A 39 -33.30 -2.30 -12.35
C GLU A 39 -32.01 -3.08 -12.65
N GLN A 40 -31.15 -2.55 -13.53
CA GLN A 40 -29.85 -3.16 -13.81
C GLN A 40 -28.94 -3.17 -12.58
N ILE A 41 -28.93 -2.08 -11.80
CA ILE A 41 -28.14 -1.99 -10.57
C ILE A 41 -28.63 -3.01 -9.54
N THR A 42 -29.94 -3.08 -9.29
CA THR A 42 -30.54 -4.06 -8.37
C THR A 42 -30.28 -5.50 -8.82
N ALA A 43 -30.42 -5.81 -10.12
CA ALA A 43 -30.11 -7.13 -10.65
C ALA A 43 -28.63 -7.50 -10.40
N ALA A 44 -27.71 -6.59 -10.69
CA ALA A 44 -26.29 -6.80 -10.44
C ALA A 44 -25.95 -7.00 -8.96
N GLN A 45 -26.57 -6.24 -8.06
CA GLN A 45 -26.42 -6.40 -6.61
C GLN A 45 -26.98 -7.73 -6.09
N ASN A 46 -28.03 -8.25 -6.73
CA ASN A 46 -28.60 -9.57 -6.45
C ASN A 46 -27.82 -10.73 -7.08
N GLY A 47 -26.65 -10.46 -7.66
CA GLY A 47 -25.75 -11.48 -8.20
C GLY A 47 -25.98 -11.83 -9.68
N ASP A 48 -26.77 -11.05 -10.43
CA ASP A 48 -26.82 -11.17 -11.88
C ASP A 48 -25.50 -10.69 -12.51
N ALA A 49 -24.67 -11.66 -12.92
CA ALA A 49 -23.37 -11.39 -13.51
C ALA A 49 -23.47 -10.62 -14.83
N ALA A 50 -24.49 -10.86 -15.65
CA ALA A 50 -24.65 -10.20 -16.95
C ALA A 50 -25.03 -8.73 -16.77
N ALA A 51 -25.90 -8.42 -15.80
CA ALA A 51 -26.22 -7.04 -15.45
C ALA A 51 -24.98 -6.29 -14.92
N ALA A 52 -24.18 -6.95 -14.07
CA ALA A 52 -22.97 -6.36 -13.52
C ALA A 52 -21.92 -6.09 -14.62
N GLU A 53 -21.72 -7.03 -15.55
CA GLU A 53 -20.83 -6.88 -16.71
C GLU A 53 -21.26 -5.71 -17.60
N GLN A 54 -22.55 -5.61 -17.95
CA GLN A 54 -23.08 -4.48 -18.75
C GLN A 54 -22.82 -3.12 -18.10
N ILE A 55 -22.98 -3.02 -16.78
CA ILE A 55 -22.70 -1.79 -16.01
C ILE A 55 -21.21 -1.45 -16.08
N LEU A 56 -20.32 -2.43 -15.85
CA LEU A 56 -18.88 -2.21 -15.86
C LEU A 56 -18.37 -1.84 -17.26
N ASP A 57 -18.86 -2.49 -18.31
CA ASP A 57 -18.54 -2.18 -19.70
C ASP A 57 -18.95 -0.75 -20.06
N ALA A 58 -20.13 -0.32 -19.60
CA ALA A 58 -20.59 1.06 -19.78
C ALA A 58 -19.69 2.09 -19.06
N LEU A 59 -19.00 1.69 -17.98
CA LEU A 59 -18.08 2.53 -17.20
C LEU A 59 -16.61 2.39 -17.62
N GLU A 60 -16.26 1.49 -18.54
CA GLU A 60 -14.87 1.21 -18.90
C GLU A 60 -14.16 2.44 -19.50
N GLY A 61 -14.83 3.16 -20.40
CA GLY A 61 -14.29 4.41 -20.95
C GLY A 61 -14.00 5.47 -19.89
N ALA A 62 -14.74 5.45 -18.77
CA ALA A 62 -14.48 6.31 -17.63
C ALA A 62 -13.24 5.89 -16.85
N ALA A 63 -13.03 4.58 -16.63
CA ALA A 63 -11.85 4.04 -15.98
C ALA A 63 -10.58 4.46 -16.72
N VAL A 64 -10.55 4.24 -18.04
CA VAL A 64 -9.43 4.61 -18.91
C VAL A 64 -9.13 6.11 -18.81
N LYS A 65 -10.16 6.95 -18.84
CA LYS A 65 -10.01 8.41 -18.74
C LYS A 65 -9.47 8.84 -17.38
N ILE A 66 -10.05 8.33 -16.28
CA ILE A 66 -9.62 8.67 -14.91
C ILE A 66 -8.16 8.27 -14.70
N ALA A 67 -7.78 7.07 -15.16
CA ALA A 67 -6.41 6.58 -15.07
C ALA A 67 -5.44 7.43 -15.88
N ALA A 68 -5.76 7.77 -17.14
CA ALA A 68 -4.92 8.63 -17.98
C ALA A 68 -4.77 10.05 -17.41
N ASP A 69 -5.89 10.66 -16.96
CA ASP A 69 -5.88 11.98 -16.33
C ASP A 69 -5.04 12.01 -15.06
N ARG A 70 -4.95 10.88 -14.34
CA ARG A 70 -4.13 10.76 -13.13
C ARG A 70 -2.66 10.50 -13.46
N ALA A 71 -2.39 9.55 -14.36
CA ALA A 71 -1.05 9.16 -14.80
C ALA A 71 -0.25 10.37 -15.33
N THR A 72 -0.89 11.26 -16.09
CA THR A 72 -0.27 12.49 -16.62
C THR A 72 0.14 13.52 -15.56
N ARG A 73 -0.40 13.41 -14.33
CA ARG A 73 -0.12 14.33 -13.22
C ARG A 73 0.95 13.81 -12.26
N ILE A 74 1.49 12.62 -12.51
CA ILE A 74 2.45 11.93 -11.65
C ILE A 74 3.74 11.73 -12.44
N ALA A 75 4.88 12.07 -11.84
CA ALA A 75 6.18 11.78 -12.43
C ALA A 75 6.35 10.27 -12.62
N GLY A 76 6.64 9.82 -13.85
CA GLY A 76 6.68 8.39 -14.19
C GLY A 76 5.31 7.70 -14.26
N GLY A 77 4.21 8.44 -14.08
CA GLY A 77 2.86 7.87 -13.94
C GLY A 77 2.33 7.17 -15.19
N THR A 78 2.94 7.35 -16.36
CA THR A 78 2.56 6.64 -17.60
C THR A 78 2.70 5.13 -17.48
N GLN A 79 3.71 4.64 -16.75
CA GLN A 79 3.91 3.22 -16.47
C GLN A 79 2.83 2.66 -15.53
N MET A 80 2.25 3.51 -14.68
CA MET A 80 1.23 3.14 -13.70
C MET A 80 -0.19 3.21 -14.28
N ARG A 81 -0.35 3.59 -15.54
CA ARG A 81 -1.67 3.86 -16.13
C ARG A 81 -2.60 2.65 -16.06
N ASP A 82 -2.10 1.47 -16.41
CA ASP A 82 -2.92 0.26 -16.44
C ASP A 82 -3.30 -0.18 -15.02
N ASP A 83 -2.39 -0.04 -14.05
CA ASP A 83 -2.68 -0.33 -12.65
C ASP A 83 -3.72 0.65 -12.07
N LEU A 84 -3.60 1.95 -12.39
CA LEU A 84 -4.59 2.96 -12.00
C LEU A 84 -5.95 2.70 -12.65
N MET A 85 -5.98 2.14 -13.86
CA MET A 85 -7.22 1.72 -14.51
C MET A 85 -7.88 0.55 -13.78
N GLN A 86 -7.10 -0.44 -13.31
CA GLN A 86 -7.64 -1.53 -12.50
C GLN A 86 -8.20 -1.02 -11.17
N GLU A 87 -7.52 -0.07 -10.52
CA GLU A 87 -8.05 0.58 -9.30
C GLU A 87 -9.36 1.34 -9.58
N ALA A 88 -9.51 1.96 -10.74
CA ALA A 88 -10.77 2.59 -11.15
C ALA A 88 -11.90 1.57 -11.32
N ARG A 89 -11.63 0.42 -11.96
CA ARG A 89 -12.59 -0.68 -12.12
C ARG A 89 -13.04 -1.26 -10.78
N LEU A 90 -12.08 -1.49 -9.87
CA LEU A 90 -12.38 -1.94 -8.50
C LEU A 90 -13.23 -0.92 -7.75
N ALA A 91 -12.98 0.37 -7.93
CA ALA A 91 -13.78 1.42 -7.33
C ALA A 91 -15.22 1.47 -7.90
N PHE A 92 -15.42 1.23 -9.19
CA PHE A 92 -16.74 1.09 -9.78
C PHE A 92 -17.48 -0.14 -9.27
N TRP A 93 -16.80 -1.27 -9.13
CA TRP A 93 -17.37 -2.46 -8.52
C TRP A 93 -17.85 -2.19 -7.08
N ARG A 94 -17.01 -1.54 -6.26
CA ARG A 94 -17.40 -1.13 -4.90
C ARG A 94 -18.56 -0.13 -4.89
N ALA A 95 -18.54 0.83 -5.82
CA ALA A 95 -19.63 1.79 -5.96
C ALA A 95 -20.95 1.08 -6.28
N LEU A 96 -20.93 0.07 -7.15
CA LEU A 96 -22.09 -0.74 -7.50
C LEU A 96 -22.64 -1.49 -6.29
N GLN A 97 -21.77 -2.09 -5.45
CA GLN A 97 -22.21 -2.83 -4.26
C GLN A 97 -22.73 -1.92 -3.14
N ASP A 98 -22.15 -0.73 -2.98
CA ASP A 98 -22.49 0.18 -1.88
C ASP A 98 -23.64 1.15 -2.23
N TRP A 99 -24.13 1.16 -3.47
CA TRP A 99 -25.19 2.07 -3.90
C TRP A 99 -26.55 1.62 -3.37
N ASP A 100 -27.25 2.50 -2.64
CA ASP A 100 -28.62 2.24 -2.22
C ASP A 100 -29.57 2.70 -3.32
N VAL A 101 -30.23 1.74 -4.00
CA VAL A 101 -31.17 2.05 -5.10
C VAL A 101 -32.46 2.67 -4.59
N ASP A 102 -32.88 2.34 -3.36
CA ASP A 102 -34.15 2.76 -2.78
C ASP A 102 -34.04 4.08 -2.00
N ALA A 103 -32.81 4.51 -1.67
CA ALA A 103 -32.57 5.81 -1.07
C ALA A 103 -32.93 6.96 -2.02
N ASP A 104 -33.41 8.06 -1.42
CA ASP A 104 -33.64 9.34 -2.11
C ASP A 104 -32.29 10.02 -2.42
N ASN A 105 -31.61 9.49 -3.43
CA ASN A 105 -30.28 9.95 -3.83
C ASN A 105 -30.38 11.25 -4.64
N ALA A 106 -29.76 12.31 -4.15
CA ALA A 106 -29.69 13.59 -4.86
C ALA A 106 -28.87 13.54 -6.18
N ALA A 107 -28.09 12.49 -6.41
CA ALA A 107 -27.24 12.32 -7.58
C ALA A 107 -27.52 10.99 -8.28
N ALA A 108 -27.31 10.92 -9.60
CA ALA A 108 -27.35 9.66 -10.33
C ALA A 108 -26.17 8.75 -9.94
N PHE A 109 -26.37 7.43 -10.01
CA PHE A 109 -25.36 6.41 -9.73
C PHE A 109 -24.03 6.67 -10.46
N THR A 110 -24.09 7.03 -11.74
CA THR A 110 -22.89 7.32 -12.55
C THR A 110 -22.07 8.44 -11.94
N THR A 111 -22.69 9.56 -11.54
CA THR A 111 -21.99 10.67 -10.88
C THR A 111 -21.30 10.22 -9.60
N TYR A 112 -21.99 9.44 -8.77
CA TYR A 112 -21.41 8.88 -7.54
C TYR A 112 -20.22 7.96 -7.83
N ALA A 113 -20.41 6.98 -8.71
CA ALA A 113 -19.39 6.00 -9.09
C ALA A 113 -18.13 6.68 -9.65
N PHE A 114 -18.30 7.69 -10.51
CA PHE A 114 -17.20 8.49 -11.05
C PHE A 114 -16.41 9.24 -9.97
N GLN A 115 -17.10 9.88 -9.02
CA GLN A 115 -16.42 10.60 -7.94
C GLN A 115 -15.64 9.64 -7.05
N ARG A 116 -16.27 8.51 -6.69
CA ARG A 116 -15.62 7.47 -5.90
C ARG A 116 -14.37 6.92 -6.61
N ALA A 117 -14.47 6.58 -7.88
CA ALA A 117 -13.33 6.11 -8.67
C ALA A 117 -12.19 7.14 -8.74
N LYS A 118 -12.51 8.44 -8.93
CA LYS A 118 -11.48 9.50 -8.90
C LYS A 118 -10.75 9.59 -7.55
N PHE A 119 -11.47 9.42 -6.44
CA PHE A 119 -10.88 9.43 -5.10
C PHE A 119 -10.03 8.18 -4.84
N ASP A 120 -10.53 7.00 -5.18
CA ASP A 120 -9.80 5.74 -4.97
C ASP A 120 -8.53 5.67 -5.82
N VAL A 121 -8.61 6.03 -7.10
CA VAL A 121 -7.44 6.12 -8.01
C VAL A 121 -6.45 7.15 -7.51
N HIS A 122 -6.91 8.28 -6.97
CA HIS A 122 -6.00 9.27 -6.38
C HIS A 122 -5.26 8.72 -5.17
N ARG A 123 -5.96 8.00 -4.28
CA ARG A 123 -5.36 7.35 -3.11
C ARG A 123 -4.37 6.27 -3.52
N ALA A 124 -4.72 5.44 -4.50
CA ALA A 124 -3.84 4.40 -5.04
C ALA A 124 -2.55 4.96 -5.62
N ALA A 125 -2.68 5.95 -6.51
CA ALA A 125 -1.55 6.70 -7.05
C ALA A 125 -0.61 7.19 -5.94
N LEU A 126 -1.18 7.85 -4.94
CA LEU A 126 -0.41 8.37 -3.81
C LEU A 126 0.26 7.26 -2.98
N ARG A 127 -0.36 6.07 -2.84
CA ARG A 127 0.24 4.94 -2.10
C ARG A 127 1.49 4.42 -2.79
N TRP A 128 1.47 4.39 -4.11
CA TRP A 128 2.59 3.92 -4.92
C TRP A 128 3.72 4.95 -5.00
N THR A 129 3.40 6.24 -5.07
CA THR A 129 4.43 7.29 -5.15
C THR A 129 5.05 7.63 -3.80
N VAL A 130 4.32 7.43 -2.69
CA VAL A 130 4.75 7.82 -1.34
C VAL A 130 4.48 6.68 -0.35
N PRO A 131 5.24 5.58 -0.43
CA PRO A 131 5.06 4.41 0.44
C PRO A 131 5.39 4.74 1.90
N GLY A 132 4.79 3.99 2.84
CA GLY A 132 5.09 4.07 4.28
C GLY A 132 4.46 5.27 5.04
N ILE A 133 3.91 6.26 4.34
CA ILE A 133 3.24 7.40 4.97
C ILE A 133 1.74 7.14 5.11
N GLY A 134 1.11 7.50 6.23
CA GLY A 134 -0.35 7.35 6.41
C GLY A 134 -1.17 8.23 5.45
N ASP A 135 -2.35 7.75 5.05
CA ASP A 135 -3.18 8.39 4.02
C ASP A 135 -3.60 9.84 4.37
N VAL A 136 -3.89 10.13 5.64
CA VAL A 136 -4.25 11.49 6.10
C VAL A 136 -3.06 12.43 5.94
N ALA A 137 -1.89 12.07 6.46
CA ALA A 137 -0.69 12.90 6.38
C ALA A 137 -0.29 13.17 4.92
N ARG A 138 -0.40 12.14 4.09
CA ARG A 138 -0.11 12.22 2.66
C ARG A 138 -1.09 13.12 1.90
N ALA A 139 -2.38 13.00 2.19
CA ALA A 139 -3.41 13.84 1.58
C ALA A 139 -3.27 15.31 2.01
N THR A 140 -3.01 15.56 3.30
CA THR A 140 -2.75 16.91 3.84
C THR A 140 -1.53 17.54 3.17
N PHE A 141 -0.42 16.82 3.07
CA PHE A 141 0.79 17.32 2.41
C PHE A 141 0.59 17.55 0.91
N ALA A 142 -0.09 16.64 0.20
CA ALA A 142 -0.42 16.83 -1.22
C ALA A 142 -1.35 18.03 -1.47
N ALA A 143 -2.19 18.39 -0.51
CA ALA A 143 -3.01 19.60 -0.58
C ALA A 143 -2.15 20.86 -0.35
N ALA A 144 -1.29 20.85 0.67
CA ALA A 144 -0.35 21.94 0.94
C ALA A 144 0.61 22.18 -0.22
N LEU A 145 1.13 21.12 -0.85
CA LEU A 145 2.01 21.22 -2.02
C LEU A 145 1.31 21.84 -3.24
N ARG A 146 0.00 21.56 -3.42
CA ARG A 146 -0.80 22.22 -4.45
C ARG A 146 -1.02 23.69 -4.13
N GLN A 147 -1.25 24.02 -2.86
CA GLN A 147 -1.44 25.39 -2.40
C GLN A 147 -0.16 26.23 -2.53
N SER A 148 1.02 25.65 -2.28
CA SER A 148 2.32 26.29 -2.41
C SER A 148 2.89 26.28 -3.85
N GLY A 149 2.11 25.85 -4.84
CA GLY A 149 2.56 25.77 -6.24
C GLY A 149 3.74 24.80 -6.46
N GLY A 150 3.89 23.78 -5.62
CA GLY A 150 4.97 22.80 -5.70
C GLY A 150 6.19 23.10 -4.83
N ASN A 151 6.17 24.18 -4.03
CA ASN A 151 7.26 24.47 -3.10
C ASN A 151 7.15 23.58 -1.85
N PHE A 152 8.13 22.69 -1.66
CA PHE A 152 8.18 21.74 -0.56
C PHE A 152 8.40 22.39 0.80
N ASP A 153 9.26 23.40 0.90
CA ASP A 153 9.53 24.08 2.18
C ASP A 153 8.28 24.81 2.68
N GLU A 154 7.57 25.48 1.78
CA GLU A 154 6.31 26.14 2.09
C GLU A 154 5.21 25.13 2.42
N ALA A 155 5.17 23.98 1.73
CA ALA A 155 4.23 22.91 2.05
C ALA A 155 4.46 22.35 3.47
N VAL A 156 5.72 22.15 3.89
CA VAL A 156 6.08 21.75 5.26
C VAL A 156 5.62 22.80 6.27
N HIS A 157 5.84 24.08 5.97
CA HIS A 157 5.36 25.16 6.84
C HIS A 157 3.83 25.13 6.97
N ILE A 158 3.09 25.04 5.86
CA ILE A 158 1.63 24.98 5.86
C ILE A 158 1.12 23.82 6.73
N VAL A 159 1.61 22.59 6.53
CA VAL A 159 1.09 21.42 7.26
C VAL A 159 1.43 21.41 8.75
N THR A 160 2.51 22.09 9.14
CA THR A 160 2.91 22.21 10.56
C THR A 160 2.21 23.38 11.26
N SER A 161 1.71 24.37 10.51
CA SER A 161 1.00 25.54 11.02
C SER A 161 -0.53 25.47 10.90
N LEU A 162 -1.12 24.32 10.55
CA LEU A 162 -2.58 24.18 10.46
C LEU A 162 -3.26 24.39 11.82
N ASP A 163 -4.39 25.12 11.81
CA ASP A 163 -5.21 25.33 13.01
C ASP A 163 -5.87 24.04 13.50
N ASP A 164 -6.23 23.15 12.56
CA ASP A 164 -6.85 21.85 12.86
C ASP A 164 -5.80 20.86 13.39
N PRO A 165 -5.86 20.47 14.69
CA PRO A 165 -4.87 19.59 15.30
C PRO A 165 -4.88 18.17 14.72
N GLU A 166 -5.99 17.72 14.12
CA GLU A 166 -6.05 16.39 13.49
C GLU A 166 -5.32 16.32 12.16
N ARG A 167 -5.21 17.47 11.48
CA ARG A 167 -4.51 17.61 10.19
C ARG A 167 -3.10 18.13 10.35
N ARG A 168 -2.81 18.84 11.44
CA ARG A 168 -1.48 19.38 11.73
C ARG A 168 -0.48 18.24 11.90
N LEU A 169 0.56 18.27 11.08
CA LEU A 169 1.64 17.29 11.17
C LEU A 169 2.70 17.77 12.16
N SER A 170 3.29 16.84 12.90
CA SER A 170 4.49 17.16 13.66
C SER A 170 5.64 17.51 12.70
N PRO A 171 6.61 18.35 13.11
CA PRO A 171 7.75 18.70 12.25
C PRO A 171 8.51 17.47 11.73
N GLN A 172 8.68 16.46 12.58
CA GLN A 172 9.33 15.19 12.22
C GLN A 172 8.52 14.42 11.16
N LEU A 173 7.21 14.30 11.34
CA LEU A 173 6.35 13.63 10.36
C LEU A 173 6.29 14.41 9.05
N ALA A 174 6.25 15.75 9.09
CA ALA A 174 6.27 16.60 7.90
C ALA A 174 7.58 16.43 7.10
N ALA A 175 8.73 16.33 7.78
CA ALA A 175 10.01 16.04 7.15
C ALA A 175 10.03 14.64 6.49
N LEU A 176 9.51 13.62 7.17
CA LEU A 176 9.38 12.27 6.59
C LEU A 176 8.46 12.26 5.36
N VAL A 177 7.33 12.95 5.43
CA VAL A 177 6.39 13.05 4.31
C VAL A 177 7.05 13.78 3.14
N ARG A 178 7.75 14.88 3.39
CA ARG A 178 8.53 15.60 2.37
C ARG A 178 9.50 14.66 1.66
N SER A 179 10.38 13.98 2.40
CA SER A 179 11.37 13.07 1.80
C SER A 179 10.72 11.96 0.98
N ALA A 180 9.56 11.46 1.43
CA ALA A 180 8.82 10.45 0.69
C ALA A 180 8.17 11.00 -0.61
N PHE A 181 7.82 12.29 -0.67
CA PHE A 181 7.31 12.94 -1.90
C PHE A 181 8.43 13.40 -2.85
N GLU A 182 9.59 13.76 -2.33
CA GLU A 182 10.79 14.03 -3.15
C GLU A 182 11.19 12.75 -3.92
N GLY A 183 10.96 11.59 -3.31
CA GLY A 183 11.26 10.29 -3.90
C GLY A 183 12.75 9.97 -3.83
N PRO A 184 13.14 8.71 -4.09
CA PRO A 184 14.54 8.34 -4.16
C PRO A 184 15.20 9.01 -5.37
N GLU A 185 16.44 9.46 -5.20
CA GLU A 185 17.26 9.89 -6.33
C GLU A 185 17.51 8.67 -7.25
N PRO A 186 17.22 8.75 -8.56
CA PRO A 186 17.45 7.63 -9.46
C PRO A 186 18.95 7.30 -9.52
N ILE A 187 19.30 6.03 -9.30
CA ILE A 187 20.69 5.54 -9.35
C ILE A 187 21.34 5.84 -10.71
N GLU A 188 20.57 5.73 -11.79
CA GLU A 188 21.05 6.00 -13.15
C GLU A 188 20.94 7.50 -13.53
N GLY A 189 20.24 8.29 -12.73
CA GLY A 189 19.94 9.70 -12.99
C GLY A 189 21.07 10.65 -12.59
N SER A 190 22.08 10.17 -11.85
CA SER A 190 23.27 10.95 -11.51
C SER A 190 24.20 11.03 -12.73
N SER A 191 23.75 11.75 -13.76
CA SER A 191 24.65 12.20 -14.79
C SER A 191 25.52 13.30 -14.18
N ALA A 192 26.77 12.97 -13.83
CA ALA A 192 27.82 13.80 -14.38
C ALA A 192 27.46 13.97 -15.86
N THR A 193 27.08 15.18 -16.27
CA THR A 193 26.53 15.43 -17.61
C THR A 193 27.42 14.73 -18.63
N ALA A 194 26.84 14.17 -19.70
CA ALA A 194 27.64 13.49 -20.73
C ALA A 194 28.83 14.36 -21.24
N ALA A 195 28.69 15.69 -21.14
CA ALA A 195 29.76 16.66 -21.37
C ALA A 195 30.91 16.63 -20.33
N GLY A 196 30.60 16.43 -19.04
CA GLY A 196 31.59 16.21 -17.98
C GLY A 196 32.29 14.85 -18.10
N VAL A 197 31.58 13.81 -18.56
CA VAL A 197 32.18 12.49 -18.80
C VAL A 197 33.11 12.50 -20.02
N ALA A 198 32.77 13.24 -21.08
CA ALA A 198 33.61 13.38 -22.28
C ALA A 198 34.92 14.16 -22.03
N ALA A 199 34.98 14.96 -20.95
CA ALA A 199 36.16 15.75 -20.59
C ALA A 199 37.12 15.02 -19.63
N LEU A 200 36.75 13.85 -19.11
CA LEU A 200 37.62 13.06 -18.24
C LEU A 200 38.54 12.16 -19.08
N PRO A 201 39.83 12.06 -18.75
CA PRO A 201 40.76 11.19 -19.46
C PRO A 201 40.28 9.73 -19.37
N ALA A 202 40.40 9.01 -20.49
CA ALA A 202 39.79 7.69 -20.77
C ALA A 202 40.14 6.52 -19.82
N SER A 203 40.77 6.77 -18.66
CA SER A 203 41.12 5.75 -17.67
C SER A 203 40.32 5.81 -16.36
N SER A 204 39.49 6.85 -16.12
CA SER A 204 38.52 6.81 -15.02
C SER A 204 37.17 6.38 -15.57
N SER A 205 36.82 5.09 -15.45
CA SER A 205 35.45 4.65 -15.69
C SER A 205 34.52 5.54 -14.86
N ALA A 206 33.52 6.12 -15.51
CA ALA A 206 32.60 7.05 -14.88
C ALA A 206 31.92 6.34 -13.70
N TYR A 207 32.37 6.65 -12.47
CA TYR A 207 31.72 6.23 -11.25
C TYR A 207 30.31 6.80 -11.25
N THR A 208 29.33 5.94 -11.49
CA THR A 208 27.93 6.29 -11.31
C THR A 208 27.64 6.42 -9.81
N SER A 209 26.55 7.09 -9.44
CA SER A 209 26.09 7.06 -8.05
C SER A 209 25.80 5.62 -7.58
N GLY A 210 25.45 4.72 -8.50
CA GLY A 210 25.33 3.29 -8.24
C GLY A 210 26.64 2.63 -7.85
N ASP A 211 27.75 2.96 -8.52
CA ASP A 211 29.08 2.44 -8.19
C ASP A 211 29.55 2.96 -6.82
N ARG A 212 29.30 4.24 -6.52
CA ARG A 212 29.59 4.80 -5.19
C ARG A 212 28.74 4.18 -4.10
N TRP A 213 27.45 3.97 -4.35
CA TRP A 213 26.59 3.25 -3.41
C TRP A 213 27.09 1.82 -3.20
N ALA A 214 27.46 1.11 -4.26
CA ALA A 214 28.00 -0.25 -4.16
C ALA A 214 29.34 -0.32 -3.40
N GLU A 215 30.20 0.68 -3.54
CA GLU A 215 31.44 0.80 -2.75
C GLU A 215 31.19 1.14 -1.28
N ASP A 216 30.25 2.05 -1.01
CA ASP A 216 29.83 2.41 0.35
C ASP A 216 29.13 1.23 1.03
N GLN A 217 28.38 0.41 0.28
CA GLN A 217 27.88 -0.89 0.76
C GLN A 217 28.98 -1.97 0.84
N GLY A 218 30.08 -1.83 0.10
CA GLY A 218 31.27 -2.69 0.25
C GLY A 218 31.99 -2.45 1.58
N GLN A 219 31.89 -1.22 2.10
CA GLN A 219 32.06 -0.90 3.51
C GLN A 219 30.72 -1.09 4.24
N LEU A 220 30.23 -2.34 4.29
CA LEU A 220 29.07 -2.68 5.12
C LEU A 220 29.24 -1.98 6.47
N PRO A 221 28.27 -1.16 6.91
CA PRO A 221 28.31 -0.58 8.24
C PRO A 221 28.61 -1.70 9.24
N ASP A 222 29.48 -1.48 10.24
CA ASP A 222 29.93 -2.51 11.19
C ASP A 222 28.80 -3.36 11.83
N HIS A 223 27.55 -2.91 11.75
CA HIS A 223 26.35 -3.57 12.25
C HIS A 223 25.59 -4.45 11.23
N MET A 224 25.93 -4.45 9.93
CA MET A 224 25.36 -5.36 8.95
C MET A 224 26.28 -6.55 8.74
N CYS A 225 25.80 -7.78 9.01
CA CYS A 225 26.58 -9.00 8.85
C CYS A 225 27.16 -9.10 7.43
N HIS A 226 28.47 -9.36 7.35
CA HIS A 226 29.11 -9.60 6.08
C HIS A 226 28.45 -10.82 5.41
N PRO A 227 28.20 -10.82 4.08
CA PRO A 227 27.62 -11.97 3.39
C PRO A 227 28.45 -13.26 3.57
N LEU A 228 29.75 -13.12 3.85
CA LEU A 228 30.59 -14.26 4.25
C LEU A 228 30.23 -14.84 5.64
N ASP A 229 29.76 -14.02 6.57
CA ASP A 229 29.28 -14.45 7.88
C ASP A 229 27.95 -15.21 7.75
N LEU A 230 27.05 -14.74 6.87
CA LEU A 230 25.83 -15.46 6.51
C LEU A 230 26.14 -16.82 5.85
N SER A 231 27.17 -16.89 5.00
CA SER A 231 27.57 -18.13 4.35
C SER A 231 28.21 -19.13 5.32
N ARG A 232 28.94 -18.66 6.34
CA ARG A 232 29.53 -19.51 7.39
C ARG A 232 28.47 -20.16 8.25
N ASP A 233 27.41 -19.43 8.60
CA ASP A 233 26.27 -19.99 9.34
C ASP A 233 25.37 -20.87 8.46
N ALA A 234 25.22 -20.55 7.17
CA ALA A 234 24.49 -21.42 6.23
C ALA A 234 25.21 -22.75 5.96
N VAL A 235 26.55 -22.78 6.01
CA VAL A 235 27.34 -24.03 5.90
C VAL A 235 27.18 -24.91 7.14
N ARG A 236 26.93 -24.34 8.34
CA ARG A 236 26.57 -25.12 9.52
C ARG A 236 25.19 -25.78 9.42
N CYS A 237 24.31 -25.27 8.55
CA CYS A 237 22.93 -25.74 8.39
C CYS A 237 22.72 -26.74 7.24
N LYS A 238 23.75 -27.14 6.48
CA LYS A 238 23.59 -28.04 5.32
C LYS A 238 23.54 -29.53 5.70
N GLY A 239 22.33 -29.96 6.01
CA GLY A 239 21.85 -31.33 5.85
C GLY A 239 20.42 -31.33 5.30
N VAL A 240 20.18 -30.80 4.09
CA VAL A 240 18.85 -30.83 3.46
C VAL A 240 18.97 -31.11 1.96
N ALA A 241 18.37 -32.22 1.54
CA ALA A 241 18.22 -32.62 0.15
C ALA A 241 16.95 -32.02 -0.45
N THR A 242 17.06 -31.42 -1.64
CA THR A 242 15.94 -30.86 -2.40
C THR A 242 15.64 -31.74 -3.61
N THR A 243 14.47 -32.37 -3.64
CA THR A 243 13.82 -32.81 -4.89
C THR A 243 12.32 -32.64 -4.76
N GLY A 244 11.73 -31.90 -5.69
CA GLY A 244 10.33 -31.48 -5.64
C GLY A 244 9.33 -32.47 -6.25
N LYS A 245 8.05 -32.19 -5.99
CA LYS A 245 6.95 -32.01 -6.95
C LYS A 245 5.68 -31.74 -6.13
N GLY A 246 4.91 -30.74 -6.58
CA GLY A 246 3.92 -30.03 -5.77
C GLY A 246 2.80 -30.89 -5.18
N VAL A 247 2.33 -30.49 -4.01
CA VAL A 247 1.06 -30.95 -3.41
C VAL A 247 0.45 -29.80 -2.59
N GLN A 248 -0.87 -29.74 -2.69
CA GLN A 248 -1.83 -28.80 -2.11
C GLN A 248 -1.73 -28.64 -0.58
N VAL A 249 -1.99 -27.42 -0.12
CA VAL A 249 -2.00 -27.01 1.29
C VAL A 249 -3.26 -27.56 1.97
N GLY A 250 -3.10 -28.51 2.89
CA GLY A 250 -4.21 -28.96 3.76
C GLY A 250 -4.03 -30.28 4.50
N ALA A 251 -3.10 -31.15 4.09
CA ALA A 251 -2.86 -32.42 4.78
C ALA A 251 -1.46 -32.45 5.41
N LYS A 252 -1.40 -32.56 6.75
CA LYS A 252 -0.16 -32.85 7.48
C LYS A 252 0.38 -34.20 7.00
N ARG A 253 1.33 -34.19 6.06
CA ARG A 253 1.96 -35.40 5.54
C ARG A 253 2.99 -35.89 6.56
N ARG A 254 2.65 -36.99 7.25
CA ARG A 254 3.60 -37.74 8.08
C ARG A 254 4.37 -38.69 7.18
N GLU A 255 5.67 -38.49 7.01
CA GLU A 255 6.49 -39.36 6.19
C GLU A 255 7.06 -40.50 7.03
N ARG A 256 6.86 -41.74 6.56
CA ARG A 256 7.36 -42.96 7.21
C ARG A 256 8.77 -43.23 6.67
N ILE A 257 9.77 -43.19 7.54
CA ILE A 257 11.15 -43.51 7.16
C ILE A 257 11.22 -45.03 6.91
N HIS A 258 11.31 -45.45 5.65
CA HIS A 258 11.70 -46.81 5.32
C HIS A 258 13.23 -46.90 5.34
N ALA A 259 13.79 -47.18 6.52
CA ALA A 259 15.13 -47.76 6.58
C ALA A 259 15.02 -49.21 6.08
N GLY A 260 15.79 -49.56 5.06
CA GLY A 260 15.77 -50.89 4.43
C GLY A 260 16.28 -51.99 5.37
N GLN A 261 15.41 -52.50 6.23
CA GLN A 261 15.72 -53.62 7.12
C GLN A 261 14.55 -54.63 7.11
N PRO A 262 14.81 -55.94 6.98
CA PRO A 262 13.77 -56.96 6.86
C PRO A 262 12.94 -57.10 8.16
N PRO A 263 11.69 -57.56 8.06
CA PRO A 263 10.71 -57.47 9.14
C PRO A 263 10.99 -58.52 10.23
N ALA A 264 11.69 -58.11 11.28
CA ALA A 264 11.68 -58.80 12.56
C ALA A 264 11.31 -57.81 13.68
N GLN A 265 10.10 -58.00 14.21
CA GLN A 265 9.51 -57.47 15.45
C GLN A 265 10.26 -56.35 16.18
N GLY A 266 9.81 -55.11 15.99
CA GLY A 266 10.16 -53.98 16.86
C GLY A 266 9.07 -52.91 16.84
N ARG A 267 8.39 -52.69 17.98
CA ARG A 267 7.40 -51.62 18.16
C ARG A 267 8.14 -50.28 18.30
N GLY A 268 7.93 -49.36 17.36
CA GLY A 268 8.37 -47.97 17.49
C GLY A 268 8.54 -47.28 16.14
N ALA A 269 7.45 -46.77 15.55
CA ALA A 269 7.57 -45.89 14.38
C ALA A 269 7.96 -44.48 14.85
N THR A 270 9.22 -44.12 14.68
CA THR A 270 9.69 -42.73 14.85
C THR A 270 9.22 -41.90 13.66
N TRP A 271 8.35 -40.93 13.92
CA TRP A 271 7.90 -39.93 12.95
C TRP A 271 8.82 -38.72 13.03
N ARG A 272 9.25 -38.19 11.89
CA ARG A 272 9.97 -36.91 11.83
C ARG A 272 9.03 -35.85 11.26
N GLU A 273 8.83 -34.78 12.01
CA GLU A 273 8.14 -33.58 11.50
C GLU A 273 9.08 -32.83 10.56
N VAL A 274 8.63 -32.56 9.34
CA VAL A 274 9.35 -31.73 8.37
C VAL A 274 8.71 -30.35 8.41
N GLY A 275 9.48 -29.36 8.85
CA GLY A 275 9.01 -28.01 9.14
C GLY A 275 8.34 -27.33 7.96
N ALA A 276 7.26 -26.61 8.23
CA ALA A 276 6.61 -25.73 7.26
C ALA A 276 7.58 -24.59 6.90
N LEU A 277 7.70 -24.29 5.60
CA LEU A 277 8.29 -23.03 5.14
C LEU A 277 7.41 -21.90 5.67
N ALA A 278 7.94 -21.15 6.65
CA ALA A 278 7.31 -19.93 7.13
C ALA A 278 7.51 -18.83 6.08
N ASP A 279 6.42 -18.22 5.63
CA ASP A 279 6.46 -17.03 4.78
C ASP A 279 6.79 -15.82 5.66
N HIS A 280 8.08 -15.61 5.88
CA HIS A 280 8.58 -14.53 6.72
C HIS A 280 8.21 -13.12 6.21
N ALA A 281 7.82 -12.98 4.94
CA ALA A 281 7.35 -11.69 4.40
C ALA A 281 5.89 -11.44 4.81
N ALA A 282 5.02 -12.44 4.70
CA ALA A 282 3.65 -12.36 5.19
C ALA A 282 3.61 -12.16 6.72
N ASP A 283 4.49 -12.84 7.47
CA ASP A 283 4.63 -12.66 8.92
C ASP A 283 5.06 -11.24 9.29
N ARG A 284 5.99 -10.66 8.51
CA ARG A 284 6.45 -9.28 8.71
C ARG A 284 5.34 -8.27 8.42
N GLU A 285 4.62 -8.43 7.31
CA GLU A 285 3.50 -7.54 6.97
C GLU A 285 2.37 -7.62 8.02
N MET A 286 2.04 -8.83 8.47
CA MET A 286 1.03 -9.04 9.52
C MET A 286 1.47 -8.42 10.85
N ARG A 287 2.76 -8.49 11.18
CA ARG A 287 3.37 -7.84 12.35
C ARG A 287 3.31 -6.32 12.25
N GLU A 288 3.67 -5.75 11.09
CA GLU A 288 3.62 -4.30 10.84
C GLU A 288 2.19 -3.77 10.92
N ARG A 289 1.21 -4.46 10.33
CA ARG A 289 -0.22 -4.13 10.47
C ARG A 289 -0.69 -4.17 11.92
N SER A 290 -0.24 -5.15 12.70
CA SER A 290 -0.59 -5.27 14.11
C SER A 290 -0.02 -4.14 14.97
N ILE A 291 1.23 -3.72 14.69
CA ILE A 291 1.89 -2.59 15.35
C ILE A 291 1.19 -1.27 14.99
N ALA A 292 0.87 -1.07 13.70
CA ALA A 292 0.16 0.14 13.23
C ALA A 292 -1.22 0.27 13.88
N VAL A 293 -1.99 -0.83 13.96
CA VAL A 293 -3.26 -0.87 14.69
C VAL A 293 -3.04 -0.57 16.17
N GLY A 294 -1.98 -1.12 16.77
CA GLY A 294 -1.59 -0.82 18.14
C GLY A 294 -1.37 0.68 18.39
N HIS A 295 -0.62 1.38 17.55
CA HIS A 295 -0.35 2.81 17.72
C HIS A 295 -1.60 3.69 17.56
N VAL A 296 -2.45 3.39 16.59
CA VAL A 296 -3.73 4.11 16.41
C VAL A 296 -4.65 3.90 17.61
N ILE A 297 -4.70 2.67 18.13
CA ILE A 297 -5.43 2.35 19.36
C ILE A 297 -4.82 3.12 20.54
N ALA A 298 -3.50 3.10 20.73
CA ALA A 298 -2.85 3.73 21.88
C ALA A 298 -3.14 5.23 21.99
N GLY A 299 -3.23 5.95 20.87
CA GLY A 299 -3.51 7.40 20.87
C GLY A 299 -4.97 7.77 21.14
N ARG A 300 -5.93 7.11 20.47
CA ARG A 300 -7.37 7.49 20.53
C ARG A 300 -8.15 6.74 21.60
N VAL A 301 -7.68 5.56 22.00
CA VAL A 301 -8.45 4.63 22.85
C VAL A 301 -8.05 4.77 24.32
N ALA A 302 -7.01 5.56 24.61
CA ALA A 302 -6.53 5.75 25.97
C ALA A 302 -7.63 6.24 26.94
N GLU A 303 -8.63 6.94 26.42
CA GLU A 303 -9.76 7.48 27.20
C GLU A 303 -10.92 6.47 27.39
N VAL A 304 -11.06 5.50 26.48
CA VAL A 304 -12.15 4.50 26.52
C VAL A 304 -11.81 3.30 27.40
N LEU A 305 -10.52 2.99 27.53
CA LEU A 305 -10.02 1.83 28.28
C LEU A 305 -9.57 2.22 29.69
N SER A 306 -9.92 1.37 30.66
CA SER A 306 -9.38 1.48 32.01
C SER A 306 -7.85 1.31 32.01
N PRO A 307 -7.12 1.82 33.03
CA PRO A 307 -5.67 1.66 33.11
C PRO A 307 -5.20 0.20 32.95
N ALA A 308 -5.91 -0.77 33.55
CA ALA A 308 -5.59 -2.19 33.44
C ALA A 308 -5.84 -2.76 32.03
N GLU A 309 -6.87 -2.29 31.33
CA GLU A 309 -7.12 -2.68 29.93
C GLU A 309 -6.07 -2.07 28.99
N ARG A 310 -5.65 -0.82 29.23
CA ARG A 310 -4.59 -0.16 28.47
C ARG A 310 -3.26 -0.89 28.59
N GLU A 311 -2.87 -1.26 29.81
CA GLU A 311 -1.65 -2.02 30.08
C GLU A 311 -1.66 -3.39 29.40
N VAL A 312 -2.80 -4.10 29.44
CA VAL A 312 -2.93 -5.40 28.77
C VAL A 312 -2.89 -5.26 27.25
N VAL A 313 -3.59 -4.28 26.68
CA VAL A 313 -3.59 -4.01 25.23
C VAL A 313 -2.21 -3.56 24.76
N SER A 314 -1.50 -2.74 25.54
CA SER A 314 -0.19 -2.23 25.14
C SER A 314 0.89 -3.30 25.10
N VAL A 315 0.87 -4.25 26.04
CA VAL A 315 1.74 -5.43 26.00
C VAL A 315 1.32 -6.39 24.90
N ALA A 316 0.02 -6.70 24.79
CA ALA A 316 -0.49 -7.69 23.83
C ALA A 316 -0.30 -7.27 22.36
N TYR A 317 -0.26 -5.97 22.07
CA TYR A 317 -0.11 -5.43 20.71
C TYR A 317 1.22 -4.69 20.50
N GLY A 318 2.15 -4.74 21.47
CA GLY A 318 3.51 -4.20 21.33
C GLY A 318 3.59 -2.68 21.19
N THR A 319 2.70 -1.92 21.83
CA THR A 319 2.68 -0.44 21.73
C THR A 319 3.53 0.24 22.79
N ALA A 320 3.80 -0.43 23.90
CA ALA A 320 4.63 0.08 25.01
C ALA A 320 5.95 -0.69 25.19
N TYR A 321 6.08 -1.87 24.57
CA TYR A 321 7.26 -2.73 24.69
C TYR A 321 7.67 -3.19 23.29
N SER A 322 8.98 -3.26 23.03
CA SER A 322 9.57 -3.75 21.77
C SER A 322 9.32 -5.24 21.48
N TYR A 323 8.54 -5.91 22.34
CA TYR A 323 8.26 -7.33 22.30
C TYR A 323 6.80 -7.55 21.91
N ASN A 324 6.60 -8.18 20.75
CA ASN A 324 5.28 -8.58 20.28
C ASN A 324 5.41 -9.98 19.69
N GLU A 325 5.29 -11.00 20.55
CA GLU A 325 5.11 -12.38 20.10
C GLU A 325 3.67 -12.54 19.65
N ALA A 326 3.39 -12.14 18.41
CA ALA A 326 2.18 -12.58 17.76
C ALA A 326 2.34 -14.07 17.45
N THR A 327 1.32 -14.87 17.78
CA THR A 327 1.21 -16.24 17.27
C THR A 327 1.23 -16.23 15.72
N ALA A 328 1.49 -17.37 15.09
CA ALA A 328 1.45 -17.52 13.63
C ALA A 328 0.12 -17.11 12.96
N LYS A 329 -0.94 -16.84 13.74
CA LYS A 329 -2.23 -16.34 13.27
C LYS A 329 -2.38 -14.81 13.37
N GLY A 330 -1.32 -14.10 13.77
CA GLY A 330 -1.38 -12.65 14.04
C GLY A 330 -2.17 -12.30 15.31
N THR A 331 -2.52 -13.28 16.15
CA THR A 331 -3.16 -13.01 17.44
C THR A 331 -2.10 -12.87 18.54
N PRO A 332 -2.30 -11.97 19.53
CA PRO A 332 -1.39 -11.83 20.66
C PRO A 332 -1.15 -13.15 21.37
N ASP A 333 0.10 -13.49 21.70
CA ASP A 333 0.38 -14.59 22.61
C ASP A 333 -0.03 -14.22 24.04
N LEU A 334 -1.13 -14.83 24.47
CA LEU A 334 -1.71 -14.61 25.79
C LEU A 334 -0.83 -15.14 26.92
N HIS A 335 -0.04 -16.19 26.67
CA HIS A 335 0.88 -16.75 27.67
C HIS A 335 2.07 -15.82 27.89
N THR A 336 2.69 -15.35 26.82
CA THR A 336 3.78 -14.36 26.90
C THR A 336 3.28 -13.07 27.55
N THR A 337 2.11 -12.57 27.13
CA THR A 337 1.49 -11.37 27.73
C THR A 337 1.24 -11.55 29.23
N ALA A 338 0.74 -12.72 29.64
CA ALA A 338 0.49 -13.04 31.04
C ALA A 338 1.79 -13.09 31.87
N GLN A 339 2.85 -13.68 31.32
CA GLN A 339 4.16 -13.74 31.93
C GLN A 339 4.77 -12.34 32.12
N VAL A 340 4.73 -11.49 31.09
CA VAL A 340 5.24 -10.11 31.15
C VAL A 340 4.52 -9.28 32.20
N LEU A 341 3.19 -9.44 32.31
CA LEU A 341 2.38 -8.66 33.24
C LEU A 341 2.33 -9.24 34.67
N GLY A 342 2.90 -10.42 34.91
CA GLY A 342 2.72 -11.14 36.17
C GLY A 342 1.25 -11.47 36.47
N LYS A 343 0.42 -11.66 35.43
CA LYS A 343 -1.02 -11.95 35.53
C LYS A 343 -1.31 -13.38 35.09
N THR A 344 -2.45 -13.95 35.49
CA THR A 344 -2.85 -15.25 34.97
C THR A 344 -3.29 -15.14 33.50
N HIS A 345 -3.08 -16.20 32.71
CA HIS A 345 -3.56 -16.29 31.33
C HIS A 345 -5.06 -15.96 31.21
N ASN A 346 -5.87 -16.45 32.16
CA ASN A 346 -7.31 -16.18 32.17
C ASN A 346 -7.62 -14.69 32.41
N THR A 347 -6.89 -14.03 33.32
CA THR A 347 -7.04 -12.59 33.58
C THR A 347 -6.72 -11.77 32.34
N VAL A 348 -5.66 -12.10 31.61
CA VAL A 348 -5.28 -11.41 30.36
C VAL A 348 -6.35 -11.63 29.30
N ASN A 349 -6.82 -12.86 29.09
CA ASN A 349 -7.86 -13.18 28.12
C ASN A 349 -9.17 -12.42 28.38
N VAL A 350 -9.64 -12.42 29.64
CA VAL A 350 -10.88 -11.71 30.02
C VAL A 350 -10.72 -10.20 29.83
N THR A 351 -9.57 -9.63 30.22
CA THR A 351 -9.29 -8.20 30.03
C THR A 351 -9.25 -7.82 28.56
N LEU A 352 -8.57 -8.61 27.70
CA LEU A 352 -8.54 -8.38 26.26
C LEU A 352 -9.93 -8.49 25.63
N LYS A 353 -10.76 -9.45 26.04
CA LYS A 353 -12.14 -9.56 25.55
C LYS A 353 -12.94 -8.30 25.89
N ARG A 354 -12.88 -7.83 27.13
CA ARG A 354 -13.55 -6.59 27.56
C ARG A 354 -13.06 -5.37 26.78
N ALA A 355 -11.75 -5.23 26.63
CA ALA A 355 -11.15 -4.15 25.85
C ALA A 355 -11.63 -4.17 24.39
N ARG A 356 -11.64 -5.34 23.74
CA ARG A 356 -12.17 -5.51 22.37
C ARG A 356 -13.65 -5.16 22.25
N THR A 357 -14.47 -5.52 23.23
CA THR A 357 -15.89 -5.14 23.24
C THR A 357 -16.06 -3.62 23.36
N LYS A 358 -15.29 -2.96 24.23
CA LYS A 358 -15.31 -1.50 24.36
C LYS A 358 -14.85 -0.80 23.09
N LEU A 359 -13.76 -1.28 22.50
CA LEU A 359 -13.25 -0.82 21.21
C LEU A 359 -14.28 -0.93 20.09
N ARG A 360 -14.98 -2.06 20.00
CA ARG A 360 -16.04 -2.27 19.01
C ARG A 360 -17.19 -1.28 19.22
N LYS A 361 -17.63 -1.09 20.46
CA LYS A 361 -18.69 -0.12 20.79
C LYS A 361 -18.26 1.32 20.49
N ALA A 362 -17.02 1.68 20.81
CA ALA A 362 -16.49 3.01 20.52
C ALA A 362 -16.42 3.27 19.00
N ARG A 363 -16.08 2.25 18.21
CA ARG A 363 -16.15 2.30 16.74
C ARG A 363 -17.58 2.49 16.22
N GLU A 364 -18.55 1.79 16.80
CA GLU A 364 -19.97 1.93 16.43
C GLU A 364 -20.51 3.35 16.72
N VAL A 365 -20.00 4.00 17.76
CA VAL A 365 -20.40 5.38 18.16
C VAL A 365 -19.57 6.45 17.45
N GLY A 366 -18.54 6.08 16.66
CA GLY A 366 -17.68 7.03 15.95
C GLY A 366 -16.64 7.73 16.83
N HIS A 367 -16.34 7.20 18.01
CA HIS A 367 -15.23 7.68 18.86
C HIS A 367 -13.85 7.24 18.34
N ILE A 368 -13.80 6.22 17.48
CA ILE A 368 -12.60 5.67 16.84
C ILE A 368 -12.97 5.30 15.41
#